data_AF-A0A9D1FTT9-F1
#
_entry.id   AF-A0A9D1FTT9-F1
#
_cell.length_a   1.000
_cell.length_b   1.000
_cell.length_c   1.000
_cell.angle_alpha   90.00
_cell.angle_beta   90.00
_cell.angle_gamma   90.00
#
_symmetry.space_group_name_H-M   'P 1'
#
loop_
_entity.id
_entity.type
_entity.pdbx_description
1 polymer ?
#
loop_
_entity_poly.entity_id
_entity_poly.type
_entity_poly.pdbx_seq_one_letter_code
_entity_poly.pdbx_strand_id
1 'polypeptide(L)'
;MHYWRITSPKTDLGDKMLYDPVLALNKVNENSDHYTTLIYHLLNDYKMAHNGKEGLVMVSFDTELFGHWWFEGVEFIKQVVKKFATYLPEVERMTAGEYIHTYPPKEAIQIPESSWGQGGHFYVWNNHLTEWMWPIIHACEKRINKIADKYPEIPEDKLLHRALNQMARENLLLQSSDWPFLITTWQAKDYATDRFREHVDRFEKICDMIESGNIDDAALREIESIDNCFPVIDYRVYQSVEEGVIPQQSKKLAPLYVD
;
A
#
# COMPACT_ATOMS: atom_id res chain seq x y z
N MET A 1 -3.24 20.22 18.14
CA MET A 1 -3.15 19.44 19.40
C MET A 1 -4.55 19.07 19.85
N HIS A 2 -4.79 17.81 20.21
CA HIS A 2 -6.08 17.32 20.71
C HIS A 2 -5.99 17.07 22.21
N TYR A 3 -6.84 17.73 23.02
CA TYR A 3 -6.75 17.73 24.48
C TYR A 3 -7.91 17.04 25.20
N TRP A 4 -8.81 16.40 24.45
CA TRP A 4 -10.05 15.85 24.97
C TRP A 4 -10.10 14.34 24.78
N ARG A 5 -10.75 13.63 25.70
CA ARG A 5 -10.99 12.20 25.59
C ARG A 5 -12.34 11.90 24.93
N ILE A 6 -12.47 10.70 24.39
CA ILE A 6 -13.77 10.11 24.08
C ILE A 6 -14.52 9.95 25.41
N THR A 7 -15.59 10.73 25.59
CA THR A 7 -16.30 10.85 26.87
C THR A 7 -17.50 9.91 26.90
N SER A 8 -18.37 9.97 25.89
CA SER A 8 -19.43 8.99 25.66
C SER A 8 -19.84 9.00 24.18
N PRO A 9 -20.58 7.97 23.71
CA PRO A 9 -21.10 7.93 22.34
C PRO A 9 -22.10 9.04 22.00
N LYS A 10 -22.69 9.70 23.01
CA LYS A 10 -23.75 10.71 22.83
C LYS A 10 -23.29 12.13 23.14
N THR A 11 -22.02 12.30 23.54
CA THR A 11 -21.47 13.59 23.95
C THR A 11 -21.06 14.37 22.71
N ASP A 12 -21.57 15.60 22.58
CA ASP A 12 -21.16 16.52 21.52
C ASP A 12 -19.72 17.04 21.77
N LEU A 13 -19.11 17.63 20.74
CA LEU A 13 -17.74 18.16 20.81
C LEU A 13 -17.52 19.15 21.96
N GLY A 14 -18.52 19.98 22.27
CA GLY A 14 -18.45 20.97 23.36
C GLY A 14 -18.41 20.38 24.77
N ASP A 15 -18.95 19.16 24.94
CA ASP A 15 -19.12 18.51 26.24
C ASP A 15 -18.04 17.45 26.52
N LYS A 16 -17.01 17.36 25.66
CA LYS A 16 -15.93 16.40 25.87
C LYS A 16 -15.11 16.79 27.10
N MET A 17 -14.83 15.79 27.94
CA MET A 17 -13.92 15.94 29.06
C MET A 17 -12.46 16.00 28.60
N LEU A 18 -11.63 16.63 29.43
CA LEU A 18 -10.19 16.67 29.21
C LEU A 18 -9.59 15.26 29.20
N TYR A 19 -8.54 15.12 28.39
CA TYR A 19 -7.74 13.91 28.33
C TYR A 19 -6.96 13.71 29.63
N ASP A 20 -6.99 12.48 30.14
CA ASP A 20 -6.24 12.05 31.32
C ASP A 20 -5.28 10.92 30.91
N PRO A 21 -3.96 11.19 30.84
CA PRO A 21 -2.97 10.20 30.42
C PRO A 21 -2.90 8.97 31.35
N VAL A 22 -3.21 9.13 32.64
CA VAL A 22 -3.13 8.04 33.62
C VAL A 22 -4.30 7.06 33.40
N LEU A 23 -5.51 7.59 33.21
CA LEU A 23 -6.67 6.76 32.88
C LEU A 23 -6.51 6.04 31.55
N ALA A 24 -5.95 6.73 30.55
CA ALA A 24 -5.67 6.15 29.25
C ALA A 24 -4.67 4.99 29.35
N LEU A 25 -3.57 5.17 30.09
CA LEU A 25 -2.56 4.12 30.29
C LEU A 25 -3.12 2.90 31.05
N ASN A 26 -3.97 3.12 32.06
CA ASN A 26 -4.65 2.02 32.74
C ASN A 26 -5.52 1.21 31.76
N LYS A 27 -6.26 1.89 30.88
CA LYS A 27 -7.08 1.23 29.86
C LYS A 27 -6.23 0.48 28.82
N VAL A 28 -5.06 1.02 28.45
CA VAL A 28 -4.10 0.31 27.58
C VAL A 28 -3.63 -1.00 28.21
N ASN A 29 -3.34 -1.00 29.52
CA ASN A 29 -2.96 -2.22 30.22
C ASN A 29 -4.08 -3.25 30.20
N GLU A 30 -5.31 -2.86 30.58
CA GLU A 30 -6.49 -3.75 30.53
C GLU A 30 -6.72 -4.32 29.12
N ASN A 31 -6.68 -3.47 28.09
CA ASN A 31 -6.92 -3.88 26.71
C ASN A 31 -5.82 -4.83 26.20
N SER A 32 -4.56 -4.56 26.55
CA SER A 32 -3.44 -5.44 26.15
C SER A 32 -3.45 -6.77 26.90
N ASP A 33 -3.88 -6.81 28.16
CA ASP A 33 -4.14 -8.08 28.87
C ASP A 33 -5.19 -8.88 28.11
N HIS A 34 -6.36 -8.27 27.89
CA HIS A 34 -7.46 -8.91 27.16
C HIS A 34 -7.03 -9.43 25.79
N TYR A 35 -6.32 -8.62 25.00
CA TYR A 35 -5.87 -9.00 23.67
C TYR A 35 -4.91 -10.20 23.70
N THR A 36 -3.89 -10.18 24.56
CA THR A 36 -2.92 -11.28 24.64
C THR A 36 -3.55 -12.58 25.13
N THR A 37 -4.44 -12.50 26.13
CA THR A 37 -5.21 -13.65 26.62
C THR A 37 -6.16 -14.21 25.55
N LEU A 38 -6.82 -13.36 24.76
CA LEU A 38 -7.66 -13.78 23.65
C LEU A 38 -6.85 -14.59 22.61
N ILE A 39 -5.70 -14.07 22.18
CA ILE A 39 -4.85 -14.75 21.19
C ILE A 39 -4.36 -16.10 21.73
N TYR A 40 -3.95 -16.13 22.99
CA TYR A 40 -3.55 -17.36 23.66
C TYR A 40 -4.66 -18.42 23.65
N HIS A 41 -5.88 -18.04 24.03
CA HIS A 41 -7.01 -18.96 24.01
C HIS A 41 -7.37 -19.43 22.61
N LEU A 42 -7.37 -18.54 21.60
CA LEU A 42 -7.63 -18.94 20.21
C LEU A 42 -6.65 -20.01 19.70
N LEU A 43 -5.36 -19.84 20.00
CA LEU A 43 -4.33 -20.80 19.60
C LEU A 43 -4.47 -22.13 20.35
N ASN A 44 -4.73 -22.08 21.65
CA ASN A 44 -4.93 -23.29 22.46
C ASN A 44 -6.19 -24.05 22.08
N ASP A 45 -7.31 -23.36 21.85
CA ASP A 45 -8.57 -23.97 21.43
C ASP A 45 -8.39 -24.65 20.06
N TYR A 46 -7.70 -23.98 19.13
CA TYR A 46 -7.33 -24.58 17.84
C TYR A 46 -6.50 -25.85 18.03
N LYS A 47 -5.45 -25.78 18.86
CA LYS A 47 -4.55 -26.90 19.14
C LYS A 47 -5.29 -28.09 19.76
N MET A 48 -6.20 -27.84 20.71
CA MET A 48 -7.04 -28.87 21.32
C MET A 48 -7.99 -29.51 20.31
N ALA A 49 -8.62 -28.71 19.45
CA ALA A 49 -9.55 -29.20 18.43
C ALA A 49 -8.87 -29.98 17.29
N HIS A 50 -7.58 -29.74 17.05
CA HIS A 50 -6.82 -30.30 15.92
C HIS A 50 -5.68 -31.24 16.36
N ASN A 51 -5.91 -32.04 17.40
CA ASN A 51 -4.99 -33.10 17.86
C ASN A 51 -3.55 -32.62 18.10
N GLY A 52 -3.39 -31.43 18.68
CA GLY A 52 -2.08 -30.86 19.01
C GLY A 52 -1.41 -30.10 17.86
N LYS A 53 -2.07 -29.91 16.71
CA LYS A 53 -1.55 -29.10 15.61
C LYS A 53 -1.46 -27.62 16.03
N GLU A 54 -0.28 -27.01 15.84
CA GLU A 54 -0.09 -25.58 16.10
C GLU A 54 -0.90 -24.72 15.13
N GLY A 55 -1.54 -23.69 15.67
CA GLY A 55 -2.29 -22.69 14.90
C GLY A 55 -1.44 -21.50 14.49
N LEU A 56 -1.94 -20.71 13.54
CA LEU A 56 -1.37 -19.41 13.17
C LEU A 56 -2.47 -18.35 13.27
N VAL A 57 -2.18 -17.25 13.94
CA VAL A 57 -3.03 -16.06 13.94
C VAL A 57 -2.28 -14.93 13.24
N MET A 58 -2.80 -14.51 12.09
CA MET A 58 -2.34 -13.32 11.38
C MET A 58 -3.37 -12.22 11.55
N VAL A 59 -2.91 -11.04 11.98
CA VAL A 59 -3.73 -9.84 12.10
C VAL A 59 -3.09 -8.71 11.31
N SER A 60 -3.88 -8.02 10.51
CA SER A 60 -3.44 -6.87 9.70
C SER A 60 -4.22 -5.63 10.11
N PHE A 61 -3.50 -4.50 10.18
CA PHE A 61 -4.05 -3.20 10.54
C PHE A 61 -3.35 -2.13 9.71
N ASP A 62 -4.06 -1.05 9.40
CA ASP A 62 -3.43 0.16 8.88
C ASP A 62 -2.49 0.74 9.94
N THR A 63 -1.27 1.09 9.54
CA THR A 63 -0.24 1.55 10.50
C THR A 63 -0.68 2.81 11.24
N GLU A 64 -1.38 3.72 10.55
CA GLU A 64 -1.89 4.96 11.12
C GLU A 64 -2.98 4.72 12.19
N LEU A 65 -3.53 3.51 12.30
CA LEU A 65 -4.39 3.18 13.43
C LEU A 65 -3.67 3.44 14.74
N PHE A 66 -2.39 3.09 14.84
CA PHE A 66 -1.62 3.17 16.08
C PHE A 66 -0.85 4.50 16.17
N GLY A 67 -1.34 5.40 17.00
CA GLY A 67 -0.72 6.71 17.31
C GLY A 67 -1.40 7.89 16.61
N HIS A 68 -2.03 7.68 15.45
CA HIS A 68 -2.78 8.73 14.75
C HIS A 68 -4.29 8.64 15.02
N TRP A 69 -4.96 7.57 14.57
CA TRP A 69 -6.40 7.38 14.83
C TRP A 69 -6.69 6.96 16.27
N TRP A 70 -5.89 6.03 16.79
CA TRP A 70 -5.88 5.64 18.19
C TRP A 70 -4.58 6.08 18.84
N PHE A 71 -4.63 7.19 19.56
CA PHE A 71 -3.45 7.86 20.12
C PHE A 71 -2.58 6.93 20.99
N GLU A 72 -3.19 6.11 21.84
CA GLU A 72 -2.45 5.19 22.72
C GLU A 72 -2.03 3.89 22.04
N GLY A 73 -2.36 3.71 20.76
CA GLY A 73 -2.15 2.46 20.04
C GLY A 73 -0.68 1.99 20.00
N VAL A 74 0.28 2.92 19.95
CA VAL A 74 1.71 2.57 20.00
C VAL A 74 2.08 1.97 21.36
N GLU A 75 1.59 2.54 22.46
CA GLU A 75 1.85 1.99 23.80
C GLU A 75 1.14 0.63 23.96
N PHE A 76 -0.05 0.47 23.39
CA PHE A 76 -0.74 -0.82 23.37
C PHE A 76 0.08 -1.91 22.68
N ILE A 77 0.59 -1.68 21.47
CA ILE A 77 1.41 -2.67 20.75
C ILE A 77 2.67 -3.03 21.56
N LYS A 78 3.32 -2.03 22.17
CA LYS A 78 4.46 -2.25 23.06
C LYS A 78 4.09 -3.13 24.26
N GLN A 79 2.95 -2.91 24.90
CA GLN A 79 2.50 -3.75 26.02
C GLN A 79 2.17 -5.17 25.55
N VAL A 80 1.50 -5.35 24.41
CA VAL A 80 1.22 -6.67 23.82
C VAL A 80 2.51 -7.45 23.58
N VAL A 81 3.52 -6.83 22.97
CA VAL A 81 4.84 -7.44 22.72
C VAL A 81 5.52 -7.86 24.03
N LYS A 82 5.54 -6.98 25.04
CA LYS A 82 6.12 -7.30 26.35
C LYS A 82 5.40 -8.43 27.05
N LYS A 83 4.07 -8.45 26.99
CA LYS A 83 3.25 -9.45 27.66
C LYS A 83 3.40 -10.83 27.05
N PHE A 84 3.43 -10.94 25.71
CA PHE A 84 3.80 -12.20 25.06
C PHE A 84 5.20 -12.66 25.47
N ALA A 85 6.19 -11.77 25.48
CA ALA A 85 7.55 -12.15 25.86
C ALA A 85 7.70 -12.58 27.33
N THR A 86 6.91 -12.00 28.25
CA THR A 86 7.11 -12.16 29.70
C THR A 86 6.16 -13.17 30.32
N TYR A 87 4.90 -13.17 29.91
CA TYR A 87 3.82 -13.90 30.58
C TYR A 87 3.27 -15.05 29.74
N LEU A 88 3.38 -14.99 28.40
CA LEU A 88 2.85 -15.99 27.48
C LEU A 88 3.92 -16.41 26.44
N PRO A 89 5.10 -16.91 26.87
CA PRO A 89 6.20 -17.22 25.97
C PRO A 89 5.89 -18.38 25.01
N GLU A 90 4.86 -19.18 25.31
CA GLU A 90 4.30 -20.21 24.43
C GLU A 90 3.60 -19.65 23.17
N VAL A 91 3.22 -18.37 23.16
CA VAL A 91 2.74 -17.69 21.95
C VAL A 91 3.95 -17.14 21.20
N GLU A 92 4.46 -17.93 20.27
CA GLU A 92 5.58 -17.55 19.43
C GLU A 92 5.18 -16.46 18.42
N ARG A 93 6.06 -15.48 18.23
CA ARG A 93 5.87 -14.36 17.32
C ARG A 93 6.97 -14.41 16.27
N MET A 94 6.58 -14.60 15.02
CA MET A 94 7.48 -14.66 13.89
C MET A 94 7.13 -13.58 12.88
N THR A 95 8.13 -13.13 12.13
CA THR A 95 7.88 -12.49 10.84
C THR A 95 7.29 -13.50 9.86
N ALA A 96 6.59 -13.01 8.83
CA ALA A 96 6.04 -13.89 7.79
C ALA A 96 7.14 -14.71 7.08
N GLY A 97 8.32 -14.12 6.87
CA GLY A 97 9.46 -14.80 6.25
C GLY A 97 10.02 -15.94 7.10
N GLU A 98 10.24 -15.70 8.40
CA GLU A 98 10.67 -16.74 9.35
C GLU A 98 9.67 -17.89 9.42
N TYR A 99 8.37 -17.57 9.46
CA TYR A 99 7.31 -18.58 9.49
C TYR A 99 7.31 -19.45 8.23
N ILE A 100 7.34 -18.86 7.04
CA ILE A 100 7.32 -19.61 5.77
C ILE A 100 8.57 -20.48 5.63
N HIS A 101 9.74 -19.98 6.06
CA HIS A 101 10.98 -20.76 6.04
C HIS A 101 10.92 -21.95 7.02
N THR A 102 10.38 -21.75 8.22
CA THR A 102 10.30 -22.78 9.27
C THR A 102 9.19 -23.80 9.00
N TYR A 103 8.07 -23.34 8.44
CA TYR A 103 6.89 -24.14 8.12
C TYR A 103 6.51 -23.97 6.64
N PRO A 104 7.25 -24.61 5.71
CA PRO A 104 6.93 -24.54 4.29
C PRO A 104 5.50 -25.00 4.00
N PRO A 105 4.77 -24.30 3.10
CA PRO A 105 3.40 -24.67 2.75
C PRO A 105 3.35 -26.06 2.11
N LYS A 106 2.38 -26.87 2.53
CA LYS A 106 2.18 -28.25 2.05
C LYS A 106 0.92 -28.44 1.21
N GLU A 107 0.05 -27.44 1.22
CA GLU A 107 -1.25 -27.45 0.58
C GLU A 107 -1.35 -26.21 -0.31
N ALA A 108 -2.05 -26.37 -1.42
CA ALA A 108 -2.37 -25.28 -2.34
C ALA A 108 -3.89 -25.06 -2.32
N ILE A 109 -4.29 -23.80 -2.38
CA ILE A 109 -5.69 -23.41 -2.53
C ILE A 109 -5.82 -22.51 -3.75
N GLN A 110 -6.99 -22.56 -4.39
CA GLN A 110 -7.37 -21.57 -5.39
C GLN A 110 -8.05 -20.40 -4.67
N ILE A 111 -7.48 -19.20 -4.79
CA ILE A 111 -8.03 -18.00 -4.14
C ILE A 111 -9.01 -17.34 -5.11
N PRO A 112 -10.29 -17.13 -4.72
CA PRO A 112 -11.23 -16.38 -5.52
C PRO A 112 -10.90 -14.88 -5.51
N GLU A 113 -11.40 -14.17 -6.51
CA GLU A 113 -11.32 -12.71 -6.59
C GLU A 113 -11.93 -12.07 -5.34
N SER A 114 -11.10 -11.30 -4.61
CA SER A 114 -11.51 -10.68 -3.36
C SER A 114 -10.61 -9.49 -3.02
N SER A 115 -11.08 -8.68 -2.07
CA SER A 115 -10.28 -7.66 -1.39
C SER A 115 -10.63 -7.65 0.09
N TRP A 116 -9.84 -6.97 0.91
CA TRP A 116 -10.19 -6.65 2.30
C TRP A 116 -11.04 -5.36 2.46
N GLY A 117 -11.50 -4.79 1.34
CA GLY A 117 -12.34 -3.59 1.32
C GLY A 117 -13.81 -3.88 1.63
N GLN A 118 -14.64 -2.84 1.54
CA GLN A 118 -16.07 -2.96 1.81
C GLN A 118 -16.73 -4.02 0.91
N GLY A 119 -17.41 -4.98 1.54
CA GLY A 119 -18.10 -6.05 0.85
C GLY A 119 -17.19 -7.16 0.30
N GLY A 120 -15.88 -7.14 0.58
CA GLY A 120 -14.95 -8.22 0.22
C GLY A 120 -14.57 -8.29 -1.27
N HIS A 121 -14.92 -7.26 -2.06
CA HIS A 121 -14.74 -7.22 -3.52
C HIS A 121 -14.18 -5.86 -3.96
N PHE A 122 -14.33 -5.50 -5.23
CA PHE A 122 -13.68 -4.33 -5.83
C PHE A 122 -14.52 -3.05 -5.84
N TYR A 123 -15.72 -3.06 -5.24
CA TYR A 123 -16.65 -1.93 -5.29
C TYR A 123 -16.03 -0.61 -4.84
N VAL A 124 -15.14 -0.64 -3.85
CA VAL A 124 -14.46 0.56 -3.34
C VAL A 124 -13.67 1.29 -4.43
N TRP A 125 -13.10 0.56 -5.40
CA TRP A 125 -12.30 1.12 -6.48
C TRP A 125 -13.06 1.16 -7.82
N ASN A 126 -13.99 0.24 -8.05
CA ASN A 126 -14.75 0.12 -9.28
C ASN A 126 -16.25 0.27 -9.03
N ASN A 127 -16.75 1.50 -9.21
CA ASN A 127 -18.16 1.83 -9.13
C ASN A 127 -18.47 3.07 -10.02
N HIS A 128 -19.74 3.46 -10.11
CA HIS A 128 -20.21 4.59 -10.91
C HIS A 128 -19.52 5.95 -10.65
N LEU A 129 -18.88 6.16 -9.49
CA LEU A 129 -18.15 7.40 -9.18
C LEU A 129 -16.72 7.40 -9.76
N THR A 130 -16.15 6.22 -9.98
CA THR A 130 -14.74 6.03 -10.34
C THR A 130 -14.55 5.35 -11.70
N GLU A 131 -15.62 4.82 -12.30
CA GLU A 131 -15.57 4.05 -13.55
C GLU A 131 -14.93 4.83 -14.71
N TRP A 132 -15.07 6.16 -14.72
CA TRP A 132 -14.50 7.05 -15.71
C TRP A 132 -12.96 7.07 -15.74
N MET A 133 -12.31 6.67 -14.64
CA MET A 133 -10.85 6.65 -14.52
C MET A 133 -10.22 5.48 -15.27
N TRP A 134 -10.87 4.32 -15.28
CA TRP A 134 -10.29 3.08 -15.82
C TRP A 134 -9.97 3.13 -17.32
N PRO A 135 -10.84 3.67 -18.20
CA PRO A 135 -10.49 3.83 -19.61
C PRO A 135 -9.26 4.72 -19.83
N ILE A 136 -9.07 5.73 -18.98
CA ILE A 136 -7.91 6.65 -19.04
C ILE A 136 -6.64 5.92 -18.60
N ILE A 137 -6.69 5.22 -17.47
CA ILE A 137 -5.58 4.40 -16.96
C ILE A 137 -5.15 3.38 -18.02
N HIS A 138 -6.09 2.65 -18.61
CA HIS A 138 -5.80 1.66 -19.64
C HIS A 138 -5.26 2.27 -20.95
N ALA A 139 -5.63 3.50 -21.27
CA ALA A 139 -5.04 4.21 -22.41
C ALA A 139 -3.58 4.58 -22.13
N CYS A 140 -3.29 5.09 -20.93
CA CYS A 140 -1.93 5.43 -20.48
C CYS A 140 -1.04 4.17 -20.45
N GLU A 141 -1.53 3.06 -19.89
CA GLU A 141 -0.84 1.76 -19.85
C GLU A 141 -0.45 1.27 -21.25
N LYS A 142 -1.35 1.39 -22.23
CA LYS A 142 -1.05 1.02 -23.61
C LYS A 142 -0.05 1.98 -24.26
N ARG A 143 -0.10 3.27 -23.93
CA ARG A 143 0.79 4.29 -24.49
C ARG A 143 2.21 4.11 -23.97
N ILE A 144 2.39 3.93 -22.67
CA ILE A 144 3.72 3.72 -22.07
C ILE A 144 4.40 2.47 -22.63
N ASN A 145 3.70 1.35 -22.77
CA ASN A 145 4.27 0.13 -23.34
C ASN A 145 4.77 0.36 -24.77
N LYS A 146 3.98 1.04 -25.61
CA LYS A 146 4.37 1.36 -26.99
C LYS A 146 5.59 2.27 -27.07
N ILE A 147 5.73 3.22 -26.15
CA ILE A 147 6.89 4.11 -26.10
C ILE A 147 8.11 3.35 -25.61
N ALA A 148 7.99 2.60 -24.51
CA ALA A 148 9.08 1.80 -23.94
C ALA A 148 9.64 0.78 -24.93
N ASP A 149 8.79 0.12 -25.73
CA ASP A 149 9.21 -0.85 -26.75
C ASP A 149 10.03 -0.22 -27.90
N LYS A 150 9.92 1.09 -28.15
CA LYS A 150 10.77 1.79 -29.13
C LYS A 150 12.20 1.99 -28.63
N TYR A 151 12.43 1.90 -27.31
CA TYR A 151 13.72 2.15 -26.67
C TYR A 151 14.14 0.92 -25.86
N PRO A 152 14.54 -0.19 -26.52
CA PRO A 152 14.88 -1.44 -25.85
C PRO A 152 16.07 -1.31 -24.89
N GLU A 153 17.02 -0.43 -25.23
CA GLU A 153 18.22 -0.14 -24.45
C GLU A 153 18.19 1.29 -23.93
N ILE A 154 18.95 1.57 -22.87
CA ILE A 154 19.10 2.92 -22.33
C ILE A 154 19.63 3.84 -23.43
N PRO A 155 18.91 4.91 -23.79
CA PRO A 155 19.37 5.81 -24.83
C PRO A 155 20.61 6.59 -24.37
N GLU A 156 21.54 6.86 -25.30
CA GLU A 156 22.72 7.69 -25.03
C GLU A 156 22.35 9.14 -24.68
N ASP A 157 21.24 9.63 -25.25
CA ASP A 157 20.67 10.93 -24.89
C ASP A 157 20.10 10.90 -23.48
N LYS A 158 20.81 11.57 -22.57
CA LYS A 158 20.46 11.71 -21.16
C LYS A 158 19.12 12.42 -20.95
N LEU A 159 18.74 13.34 -21.83
CA LEU A 159 17.47 14.06 -21.72
C LEU A 159 16.30 13.12 -22.06
N LEU A 160 16.44 12.35 -23.13
CA LEU A 160 15.47 11.31 -23.48
C LEU A 160 15.36 10.24 -22.39
N HIS A 161 16.49 9.76 -21.84
CA HIS A 161 16.47 8.78 -20.76
C HIS A 161 15.73 9.32 -19.52
N ARG A 162 15.96 10.58 -19.14
CA ARG A 162 15.23 11.24 -18.04
C ARG A 162 13.73 11.33 -18.32
N ALA A 163 13.35 11.75 -19.53
CA ALA A 163 11.95 11.85 -19.92
C ALA A 163 11.24 10.49 -19.85
N LEU A 164 11.87 9.42 -20.34
CA LEU A 164 11.33 8.06 -20.26
C LEU A 164 11.11 7.60 -18.80
N ASN A 165 12.06 7.91 -17.92
CA ASN A 165 11.93 7.58 -16.50
C ASN A 165 10.86 8.45 -15.79
N GLN A 166 10.72 9.72 -16.14
CA GLN A 166 9.66 10.55 -15.58
C GLN A 166 8.27 10.12 -16.08
N MET A 167 8.14 9.75 -17.36
CA MET A 167 6.91 9.14 -17.90
C MET A 167 6.50 7.91 -17.08
N ALA A 168 7.46 7.05 -16.74
CA ALA A 168 7.21 5.88 -15.89
C ALA A 168 6.70 6.27 -14.49
N ARG A 169 7.23 7.33 -13.87
CA ARG A 169 6.73 7.84 -12.57
C ARG A 169 5.31 8.35 -12.67
N GLU A 170 4.99 9.18 -13.65
CA GLU A 170 3.62 9.70 -13.82
C GLU A 170 2.63 8.57 -14.07
N ASN A 171 3.02 7.57 -14.85
CA ASN A 171 2.18 6.38 -15.07
C ASN A 171 1.93 5.59 -13.77
N LEU A 172 2.92 5.45 -12.88
CA LEU A 172 2.71 4.82 -11.56
C LEU A 172 1.82 5.69 -10.67
N LEU A 173 2.05 7.00 -10.64
CA LEU A 173 1.31 7.93 -9.79
C LEU A 173 -0.17 8.01 -10.15
N LEU A 174 -0.51 8.06 -11.46
CA LEU A 174 -1.92 8.03 -11.90
C LEU A 174 -2.62 6.70 -11.58
N GLN A 175 -1.86 5.62 -11.40
CA GLN A 175 -2.38 4.28 -11.06
C GLN A 175 -2.60 4.05 -9.56
N SER A 176 -2.34 5.04 -8.69
CA SER A 176 -2.59 4.85 -7.25
C SER A 176 -4.05 4.51 -6.98
N SER A 177 -4.26 3.43 -6.21
CA SER A 177 -5.59 3.00 -5.79
C SER A 177 -6.23 3.96 -4.76
N ASP A 178 -5.45 4.88 -4.20
CA ASP A 178 -5.92 5.95 -3.31
C ASP A 178 -6.90 6.88 -4.02
N TRP A 179 -6.72 7.15 -5.32
CA TRP A 179 -7.59 8.08 -6.05
C TRP A 179 -9.04 7.63 -6.08
N PRO A 180 -9.37 6.43 -6.59
CA PRO A 180 -10.74 5.94 -6.52
C PRO A 180 -11.20 5.65 -5.08
N PHE A 181 -10.30 5.29 -4.16
CA PHE A 181 -10.64 5.09 -2.74
C PHE A 181 -11.14 6.39 -2.06
N LEU A 182 -10.41 7.49 -2.21
CA LEU A 182 -10.76 8.80 -1.64
C LEU A 182 -12.04 9.39 -2.25
N ILE A 183 -12.29 9.10 -3.53
CA ILE A 183 -13.54 9.46 -4.21
C ILE A 183 -14.72 8.68 -3.61
N THR A 184 -14.59 7.36 -3.48
CA THR A 184 -15.68 6.49 -3.00
C THR A 184 -16.00 6.71 -1.52
N THR A 185 -14.98 6.94 -0.68
CA THR A 185 -15.14 7.16 0.76
C THR A 185 -15.51 8.60 1.13
N TRP A 186 -15.57 9.50 0.15
CA TRP A 186 -15.84 10.94 0.33
C TRP A 186 -14.87 11.67 1.28
N GLN A 187 -13.70 11.09 1.54
CA GLN A 187 -12.70 11.70 2.43
C GLN A 187 -12.06 12.94 1.79
N ALA A 188 -11.75 12.88 0.49
CA ALA A 188 -11.08 13.96 -0.23
C ALA A 188 -11.35 13.89 -1.75
N LYS A 189 -12.63 13.84 -2.14
CA LYS A 189 -13.05 13.60 -3.54
C LYS A 189 -12.45 14.57 -4.56
N ASP A 190 -12.54 15.87 -4.30
CA ASP A 190 -12.07 16.89 -5.24
C ASP A 190 -10.55 16.82 -5.40
N TYR A 191 -9.84 16.72 -4.27
CA TYR A 191 -8.39 16.51 -4.25
C TYR A 191 -7.96 15.28 -5.06
N ALA A 192 -8.61 14.13 -4.86
CA ALA A 192 -8.27 12.91 -5.58
C ALA A 192 -8.55 13.02 -7.09
N THR A 193 -9.62 13.70 -7.46
CA THR A 193 -9.97 13.94 -8.87
C THR A 193 -8.94 14.83 -9.54
N ASP A 194 -8.55 15.93 -8.89
CA ASP A 194 -7.56 16.88 -9.42
C ASP A 194 -6.19 16.23 -9.51
N ARG A 195 -5.73 15.52 -8.46
CA ARG A 195 -4.45 14.81 -8.45
C ARG A 195 -4.33 13.76 -9.55
N PHE A 196 -5.37 12.96 -9.75
CA PHE A 196 -5.40 11.99 -10.84
C PHE A 196 -5.24 12.67 -12.20
N ARG A 197 -6.01 13.74 -12.45
CA ARG A 197 -5.94 14.49 -13.72
C ARG A 197 -4.59 15.15 -13.93
N GLU A 198 -4.00 15.72 -12.89
CA GLU A 198 -2.66 16.31 -12.97
C GLU A 198 -1.60 15.28 -13.40
N HIS A 199 -1.61 14.07 -12.85
CA HIS A 199 -0.70 13.01 -13.27
C HIS A 199 -0.96 12.55 -14.71
N VAL A 200 -2.22 12.48 -15.13
CA VAL A 200 -2.57 12.20 -16.54
C VAL A 200 -2.04 13.30 -17.46
N ASP A 201 -2.26 14.56 -17.13
CA ASP A 201 -1.80 15.69 -17.95
C ASP A 201 -0.27 15.74 -18.06
N ARG A 202 0.44 15.48 -16.95
CA ARG A 202 1.92 15.38 -16.94
C ARG A 202 2.41 14.19 -17.76
N PHE A 203 1.78 13.02 -17.61
CA PHE A 203 2.09 11.82 -18.38
C PHE A 203 1.92 12.06 -19.89
N GLU A 204 0.78 12.61 -20.31
CA GLU A 204 0.47 12.89 -21.70
C GLU A 204 1.46 13.93 -22.28
N LYS A 205 1.75 15.00 -21.53
CA LYS A 205 2.74 16.02 -21.92
C LYS A 205 4.13 15.42 -22.16
N ILE A 206 4.59 14.53 -21.27
CA ILE A 206 5.90 13.87 -21.43
C ILE A 206 5.89 12.94 -22.64
N CYS A 207 4.83 12.15 -22.82
CA CYS A 207 4.69 11.27 -23.98
C CYS A 207 4.74 12.07 -25.30
N ASP A 208 4.03 13.21 -25.38
CA ASP A 208 4.03 14.09 -26.55
C ASP A 208 5.43 14.66 -26.85
N MET A 209 6.17 15.07 -25.82
CA MET A 209 7.55 15.53 -25.95
C MET A 209 8.48 14.43 -26.49
N ILE A 210 8.35 13.20 -25.98
CA ILE A 210 9.14 12.05 -26.45
C ILE A 210 8.81 11.71 -27.90
N GLU A 211 7.52 11.59 -28.23
CA GLU A 211 7.08 11.16 -29.56
C GLU A 211 7.34 12.19 -30.66
N SER A 212 7.32 13.48 -30.31
CA SER A 212 7.71 14.56 -31.22
C SER A 212 9.22 14.73 -31.36
N GLY A 213 10.02 14.10 -30.49
CA GLY A 213 11.47 14.27 -30.42
C GLY A 213 11.93 15.65 -29.92
N ASN A 214 11.01 16.48 -29.41
CA ASN A 214 11.28 17.84 -28.93
C ASN A 214 11.05 17.92 -27.42
N ILE A 215 12.00 17.39 -26.65
CA ILE A 215 11.91 17.40 -25.19
C ILE A 215 12.32 18.76 -24.64
N ASP A 216 11.39 19.41 -23.94
CA ASP A 216 11.65 20.63 -23.19
C ASP A 216 12.26 20.27 -21.82
N ASP A 217 13.57 20.50 -21.67
CA ASP A 217 14.30 20.23 -20.42
C ASP A 217 13.80 21.09 -19.25
N ALA A 218 13.31 22.31 -19.47
CA ALA A 218 12.79 23.15 -18.39
C ALA A 218 11.45 22.60 -17.86
N ALA A 219 10.54 22.26 -18.77
CA ALA A 219 9.26 21.64 -18.41
C ALA A 219 9.44 20.27 -17.75
N LEU A 220 10.39 19.46 -18.23
CA LEU A 220 10.70 18.17 -17.62
C LEU A 220 11.24 18.33 -16.19
N ARG A 221 12.15 19.28 -15.97
CA ARG A 221 12.72 19.56 -14.63
C ARG A 221 11.66 20.03 -13.64
N GLU A 222 10.68 20.80 -14.09
CA GLU A 222 9.57 21.24 -13.25
C GLU A 222 8.78 20.02 -12.73
N ILE A 223 8.42 19.09 -13.62
CA ILE A 223 7.73 17.85 -13.26
C ILE A 223 8.61 16.99 -12.34
N GLU A 224 9.88 16.78 -12.69
CA GLU A 224 10.84 16.04 -11.87
C GLU A 224 11.05 16.67 -10.48
N SER A 225 10.80 17.97 -10.29
CA SER A 225 10.92 18.63 -8.99
C SER A 225 9.71 18.37 -8.07
N ILE A 226 8.55 18.09 -8.68
CA ILE A 226 7.28 17.82 -7.99
C ILE A 226 7.15 16.31 -7.73
N ASP A 227 7.33 15.51 -8.78
CA ASP A 227 7.06 14.07 -8.81
C ASP A 227 8.37 13.27 -8.87
N ASN A 228 9.14 13.35 -7.78
CA ASN A 228 10.51 12.85 -7.68
C ASN A 228 10.66 11.47 -6.99
N CYS A 229 9.56 10.72 -6.86
CA CYS A 229 9.59 9.37 -6.28
C CYS A 229 10.37 8.39 -7.17
N PHE A 230 10.86 7.28 -6.61
CA PHE A 230 11.60 6.25 -7.36
C PHE A 230 12.79 6.83 -8.17
N PRO A 231 13.84 7.35 -7.51
CA PRO A 231 14.97 7.98 -8.19
C PRO A 231 15.73 7.02 -9.12
N VAL A 232 15.61 5.71 -8.86
CA VAL A 232 16.24 4.63 -9.63
C VAL A 232 15.26 3.88 -10.55
N ILE A 233 14.07 4.45 -10.81
CA ILE A 233 13.11 3.84 -11.74
C ILE A 233 13.74 3.64 -13.11
N ASP A 234 13.39 2.55 -13.76
CA ASP A 234 13.81 2.24 -15.11
C ASP A 234 12.56 1.99 -15.96
N TYR A 235 12.35 2.84 -16.97
CA TYR A 235 11.19 2.74 -17.87
C TYR A 235 11.11 1.39 -18.60
N ARG A 236 12.21 0.64 -18.72
CA ARG A 236 12.27 -0.62 -19.46
C ARG A 236 11.42 -1.72 -18.83
N VAL A 237 10.96 -1.56 -17.58
CA VAL A 237 9.96 -2.45 -16.95
C VAL A 237 8.63 -2.49 -17.72
N TYR A 238 8.34 -1.47 -18.53
CA TYR A 238 7.15 -1.39 -19.38
C TYR A 238 7.36 -1.99 -20.78
N GLN A 239 8.53 -2.54 -21.08
CA GLN A 239 8.73 -3.28 -22.32
C GLN A 239 7.89 -4.55 -22.32
N SER A 240 7.43 -4.94 -23.51
CA SER A 240 6.69 -6.17 -23.72
C SER A 240 7.51 -7.37 -23.23
N VAL A 241 6.95 -8.09 -22.26
CA VAL A 241 7.49 -9.37 -21.76
C VAL A 241 7.06 -10.51 -22.67
N GLU A 242 7.93 -11.51 -22.79
CA GLU A 242 7.61 -12.74 -23.52
C GLU A 242 6.63 -13.58 -22.69
N GLU A 243 5.53 -13.99 -23.30
CA GLU A 243 4.52 -14.81 -22.64
C GLU A 243 5.14 -16.13 -22.17
N GLY A 244 4.86 -16.51 -20.92
CA GLY A 244 5.43 -17.70 -20.29
C GLY A 244 6.82 -17.51 -19.66
N VAL A 245 7.41 -16.31 -19.75
CA VAL A 245 8.66 -15.98 -19.05
C VAL A 245 8.34 -15.08 -17.86
N ILE A 246 8.76 -15.50 -16.66
CA ILE A 246 8.62 -14.70 -15.45
C ILE A 246 9.50 -13.43 -15.60
N PRO A 247 9.00 -12.21 -15.32
CA PRO A 247 9.75 -10.97 -15.56
C PRO A 247 11.16 -10.94 -14.94
N GLN A 248 11.33 -11.53 -13.74
CA GLN A 248 12.63 -11.67 -13.06
C GLN A 248 13.64 -12.53 -13.82
N GLN A 249 13.17 -13.39 -14.74
CA GLN A 249 13.99 -14.25 -15.59
C GLN A 249 14.22 -13.64 -16.98
N SER A 250 13.62 -12.47 -17.27
CA SER A 250 13.81 -11.77 -18.53
C SER A 250 15.20 -11.14 -18.58
N LYS A 251 16.03 -11.56 -19.56
CA LYS A 251 17.38 -11.00 -19.77
C LYS A 251 17.38 -9.48 -19.93
N LYS A 252 16.28 -8.90 -20.44
CA LYS A 252 16.11 -7.44 -20.63
C LYS A 252 16.02 -6.67 -19.30
N LEU A 253 15.54 -7.33 -18.24
CA LEU A 253 15.35 -6.75 -16.91
C LEU A 253 16.42 -7.20 -15.90
N ALA A 254 17.36 -8.06 -16.30
CA ALA A 254 18.43 -8.58 -15.45
C ALA A 254 19.30 -7.52 -14.73
N PRO A 255 19.59 -6.33 -15.29
CA PRO A 255 20.34 -5.32 -14.53
C PRO A 255 19.53 -4.64 -13.41
N LEU A 256 18.21 -4.84 -13.35
CA LEU A 256 17.33 -4.22 -12.34
C LEU A 256 17.23 -5.02 -11.04
N TYR A 257 17.54 -6.32 -11.09
CA TYR A 257 17.48 -7.22 -9.96
C TYR A 257 18.90 -7.72 -9.69
N VAL A 258 19.69 -6.90 -8.99
CA VAL A 258 20.96 -7.33 -8.42
C VAL A 258 20.67 -7.71 -6.97
N ASP A 259 21.08 -8.91 -6.56
CA ASP A 259 20.96 -9.43 -5.19
C ASP A 259 21.52 -8.47 -4.13
#